data_AF-A0A0M2PJJ3-F1
#
_entry.id   AF-A0A0M2PJJ3-F1
#
_cell.length_a   1.000
_cell.length_b   1.000
_cell.length_c   1.000
_cell.angle_alpha   90.00
_cell.angle_beta   90.00
_cell.angle_gamma   90.00
#
_symmetry.space_group_name_H-M   'P 1'
#
loop_
_entity.id
_entity.type
_entity.pdbx_description
1 polymer ?
#
loop_
_entity_poly.entity_id
_entity_poly.type
_entity_poly.pdbx_seq_one_letter_code
_entity_poly.pdbx_strand_id
1 'polypeptide(L)'
;MKFGSKQMVDEFGRYGYPRGFRIFTGLVEVISAVFVISGIWNDQLAAWGGLIIVGTMIGAIFTHIKVKDPVNRMMMPIVLLLLGLVVLVLNVGSLL
;
A
#
# COMPACT_ATOMS: atom_id res chain seq x y z
N MET A 1 0.42 -11.61 8.57
CA MET A 1 0.65 -10.15 8.73
C MET A 1 2.14 -9.84 8.66
N LYS A 2 2.51 -8.69 8.08
CA LYS A 2 3.90 -8.29 7.86
C LYS A 2 4.74 -8.14 9.13
N PHE A 3 4.15 -8.13 10.33
CA PHE A 3 4.89 -7.95 11.59
C PHE A 3 5.44 -9.26 12.19
N GLY A 4 4.79 -10.40 11.99
CA GLY A 4 5.17 -11.66 12.66
C GLY A 4 5.01 -12.95 11.84
N SER A 5 4.55 -12.86 10.59
CA SER A 5 4.34 -14.07 9.77
C SER A 5 5.63 -14.56 9.12
N LYS A 6 5.96 -15.84 9.34
CA LYS A 6 7.09 -16.52 8.67
C LYS A 6 6.97 -16.44 7.14
N GLN A 7 5.78 -16.67 6.60
CA GLN A 7 5.51 -16.53 5.16
C GLN A 7 5.89 -15.15 4.62
N MET A 8 5.59 -14.06 5.35
CA MET A 8 5.99 -12.71 4.92
C MET A 8 7.48 -12.44 5.07
N VAL A 9 8.16 -13.08 6.02
CA VAL A 9 9.63 -13.03 6.10
C VAL A 9 10.23 -13.69 4.85
N ASP A 10 9.72 -14.87 4.48
CA ASP A 10 10.23 -15.64 3.35
C ASP A 10 9.94 -14.91 2.01
N GLU A 11 8.74 -14.35 1.83
CA GLU A 11 8.40 -13.56 0.63
C GLU A 11 9.28 -12.31 0.48
N PHE A 12 9.52 -11.55 1.55
CA PHE A 12 10.42 -10.39 1.47
C PHE A 12 11.88 -10.78 1.22
N GLY A 13 12.31 -11.96 1.69
CA GLY A 13 13.58 -12.56 1.30
C GLY A 13 13.64 -12.84 -0.20
N ARG A 14 12.59 -13.43 -0.77
CA ARG A 14 12.45 -13.66 -2.22
C ARG A 14 12.42 -12.36 -3.03
N TYR A 15 11.81 -11.30 -2.50
CA TYR A 15 11.81 -9.97 -3.12
C TYR A 15 13.21 -9.31 -3.18
N GLY A 16 14.17 -9.85 -2.44
CA GLY A 16 15.52 -9.31 -2.32
C GLY A 16 15.56 -8.04 -1.48
N TYR A 17 14.63 -7.88 -0.54
CA TYR A 17 14.57 -6.71 0.34
C TYR A 17 15.04 -7.02 1.76
N PRO A 18 15.62 -6.04 2.48
CA PRO A 18 15.99 -6.20 3.87
C PRO A 18 14.79 -6.52 4.75
N ARG A 19 14.99 -7.30 5.82
CA ARG A 19 13.94 -7.66 6.79
C ARG A 19 13.22 -6.44 7.39
N GLY A 20 13.91 -5.30 7.53
CA GLY A 20 13.33 -4.04 8.01
C GLY A 20 12.35 -3.39 7.03
N PHE A 21 12.54 -3.56 5.71
CA PHE A 21 11.67 -2.97 4.69
C PHE A 21 10.25 -3.56 4.73
N ARG A 22 10.13 -4.84 5.11
CA ARG A 22 8.84 -5.49 5.42
C ARG A 22 8.07 -4.77 6.52
N ILE A 23 8.75 -4.42 7.62
CA ILE A 23 8.14 -3.74 8.75
C ILE A 23 7.79 -2.30 8.36
N PHE A 24 8.70 -1.61 7.67
CA PHE A 24 8.48 -0.27 7.14
C PHE A 24 7.21 -0.20 6.27
N THR A 25 7.10 -1.05 5.24
CA THR A 25 5.91 -1.05 4.38
C THR A 25 4.63 -1.43 5.14
N GLY A 26 4.72 -2.32 6.13
CA GLY A 26 3.59 -2.62 7.01
C GLY A 26 3.15 -1.42 7.86
N LEU A 27 4.09 -0.62 8.38
CA LEU A 27 3.76 0.62 9.11
C LEU A 27 3.13 1.66 8.19
N VAL A 28 3.68 1.82 6.97
CA VAL A 28 3.11 2.73 5.97
C VAL A 28 1.67 2.35 5.64
N GLU A 29 1.37 1.05 5.46
CA GLU A 29 0.00 0.57 5.23
C GLU A 29 -0.93 0.87 6.41
N VAL A 30 -0.47 0.70 7.66
CA VAL A 30 -1.27 1.03 8.85
C VAL A 30 -1.53 2.53 8.96
N ILE A 31 -0.51 3.37 8.75
CA ILE A 31 -0.66 4.84 8.75
C ILE A 31 -1.64 5.26 7.67
N SER A 32 -1.50 4.69 6.46
CA SER A 32 -2.41 4.95 5.36
C SER A 32 -3.85 4.56 5.69
N ALA A 33 -4.06 3.42 6.33
CA ALA A 33 -5.39 2.98 6.77
C ALA A 33 -5.99 3.94 7.81
N VAL A 34 -5.19 4.40 8.79
CA VAL A 34 -5.62 5.42 9.76
C VAL A 34 -6.06 6.70 9.04
N PHE A 35 -5.28 7.19 8.08
CA PHE A 35 -5.63 8.38 7.31
C PHE A 35 -6.91 8.20 6.50
N VAL A 36 -7.08 7.06 5.81
CA VAL A 36 -8.31 6.79 5.04
C VAL A 36 -9.54 6.69 5.95
N ILE A 37 -9.42 6.05 7.12
CA ILE A 37 -10.53 5.95 8.09
C ILE A 37 -10.87 7.33 8.66
N SER A 38 -9.89 8.08 9.13
CA SER A 38 -10.10 9.46 9.59
C SER A 38 -10.61 10.37 8.47
N GLY A 39 -10.28 10.03 7.23
CA GLY A 39 -10.72 10.69 6.01
C GLY A 39 -12.23 10.70 5.80
N ILE A 40 -12.97 9.80 6.46
CA ILE A 40 -14.45 9.80 6.44
C ILE A 40 -15.02 11.12 6.99
N TRP A 41 -14.29 11.81 7.87
CA TRP A 41 -14.69 13.09 8.47
C TRP A 41 -13.82 14.26 8.03
N ASN A 42 -12.76 14.01 7.26
CA ASN A 42 -11.79 15.04 6.87
C ASN A 42 -11.18 14.72 5.50
N ASP A 43 -11.64 15.44 4.48
CA ASP A 43 -11.24 15.23 3.08
C ASP A 43 -9.72 15.33 2.88
N GLN A 44 -9.03 16.19 3.63
CA GLN A 44 -7.57 16.33 3.55
C GLN A 44 -6.86 15.05 4.01
N LEU A 45 -7.35 14.42 5.09
CA LEU A 45 -6.83 13.13 5.54
C LEU A 45 -7.16 12.00 4.56
N ALA A 46 -8.35 12.04 3.93
CA ALA A 46 -8.70 11.09 2.87
C ALA A 46 -7.74 11.21 1.69
N ALA A 47 -7.41 12.43 1.26
CA ALA A 47 -6.49 12.70 0.16
C ALA A 47 -5.06 12.22 0.49
N TRP A 48 -4.53 12.54 1.68
CA TRP A 48 -3.23 12.02 2.12
C TRP A 48 -3.21 10.50 2.24
N GLY A 49 -4.26 9.90 2.80
CA GLY A 49 -4.39 8.44 2.91
C GLY A 49 -4.43 7.77 1.54
N GLY A 50 -5.19 8.33 0.59
CA GLY A 50 -5.26 7.90 -0.79
C GLY A 50 -3.90 7.99 -1.50
N LEU A 51 -3.17 9.09 -1.32
CA LEU A 51 -1.84 9.29 -1.91
C LEU A 51 -0.84 8.24 -1.41
N ILE A 52 -0.80 8.01 -0.10
CA ILE A 52 0.13 7.05 0.52
C ILE A 52 -0.18 5.61 0.06
N ILE A 53 -1.46 5.20 0.06
CA ILE A 53 -1.80 3.83 -0.38
C ILE A 53 -1.49 3.64 -1.86
N VAL A 54 -1.78 4.63 -2.73
CA VAL A 54 -1.48 4.56 -4.17
C VAL A 54 0.02 4.38 -4.40
N GLY A 55 0.85 5.21 -3.78
CA GLY A 55 2.30 5.08 -3.89
C GLY A 55 2.81 3.72 -3.39
N THR A 56 2.26 3.24 -2.27
CA THR A 56 2.64 1.94 -1.69
C THR A 56 2.26 0.77 -2.60
N MET A 57 1.05 0.79 -3.19
CA MET A 57 0.58 -0.27 -4.07
C MET A 57 1.30 -0.29 -5.41
N ILE A 58 1.69 0.87 -5.96
CA ILE A 58 2.58 0.93 -7.14
C ILE A 58 3.91 0.21 -6.83
N GLY A 59 4.51 0.49 -5.67
CA GLY A 59 5.73 -0.19 -5.23
C GLY A 59 5.55 -1.71 -5.03
N ALA A 60 4.40 -2.13 -4.50
CA ALA A 60 4.06 -3.54 -4.35
C ALA A 60 3.90 -4.25 -5.71
N ILE A 61 3.18 -3.64 -6.64
CA ILE A 61 3.02 -4.15 -8.01
C ILE A 61 4.38 -4.26 -8.69
N PHE A 62 5.19 -3.20 -8.64
CA PHE A 62 6.55 -3.24 -9.19
C PHE A 62 7.39 -4.37 -8.59
N THR A 63 7.29 -4.60 -7.29
CA THR A 63 8.00 -5.70 -6.61
C THR A 63 7.60 -7.07 -7.17
N HIS A 64 6.30 -7.31 -7.35
CA HIS A 64 5.82 -8.56 -7.94
C HIS A 64 6.26 -8.72 -9.41
N ILE A 65 6.26 -7.65 -10.22
CA ILE A 65 6.79 -7.67 -11.60
C ILE A 65 8.27 -8.02 -11.58
N LYS A 66 9.05 -7.38 -10.70
CA LYS A 66 10.50 -7.58 -10.56
C LYS A 66 10.86 -9.05 -10.29
N VAL A 67 10.07 -9.73 -9.45
CA VAL A 67 10.27 -11.16 -9.15
C VAL A 67 9.53 -12.11 -10.09
N LYS A 68 8.90 -11.58 -11.15
CA LYS A 68 8.16 -12.32 -12.18
C LYS A 68 7.02 -13.17 -11.60
N ASP A 69 6.31 -12.62 -10.63
CA ASP A 69 5.12 -13.28 -10.11
C ASP A 69 4.00 -13.33 -11.15
N PRO A 70 3.16 -14.39 -11.12
CA PRO A 70 1.95 -14.41 -11.92
C PRO A 70 0.97 -13.34 -11.44
N VAL A 71 0.17 -12.80 -12.36
CA VAL A 71 -0.75 -11.66 -12.11
C VAL A 71 -1.72 -11.92 -10.96
N ASN A 72 -2.14 -13.17 -10.75
CA ASN A 72 -3.02 -13.54 -9.64
C ASN A 72 -2.41 -13.26 -8.26
N ARG A 73 -1.07 -13.24 -8.10
CA ARG A 73 -0.41 -12.85 -6.85
C ARG A 73 -0.39 -11.33 -6.61
N MET A 74 -0.72 -10.56 -7.63
CA MET A 74 -0.74 -9.09 -7.62
C MET A 74 -2.17 -8.54 -7.46
N MET A 75 -3.16 -9.42 -7.33
CA MET A 75 -4.57 -9.04 -7.35
C MET A 75 -4.92 -8.09 -6.20
N MET A 76 -4.43 -8.37 -4.99
CA MET A 76 -4.69 -7.51 -3.82
C MET A 76 -4.13 -6.09 -4.00
N PRO A 77 -2.84 -5.87 -4.33
CA PRO A 77 -2.34 -4.52 -4.52
C PRO A 77 -2.98 -3.80 -5.72
N ILE A 78 -3.41 -4.51 -6.77
CA ILE A 78 -4.17 -3.90 -7.88
C ILE A 78 -5.53 -3.37 -7.38
N VAL A 79 -6.28 -4.15 -6.62
CA VAL A 79 -7.58 -3.72 -6.07
C VAL A 79 -7.40 -2.50 -5.16
N LEU A 80 -6.42 -2.53 -4.25
CA LEU A 80 -6.16 -1.40 -3.35
C LEU A 80 -5.64 -0.17 -4.09
N LEU A 81 -4.90 -0.34 -5.19
CA LEU A 81 -4.49 0.78 -6.04
C LEU A 81 -5.71 1.49 -6.63
N LEU A 82 -6.67 0.72 -7.18
CA LEU A 82 -7.89 1.29 -7.76
C LEU A 82 -8.74 2.00 -6.71
N LEU A 83 -8.96 1.38 -5.55
CA LEU A 83 -9.71 1.99 -4.46
C LEU A 83 -9.00 3.26 -3.92
N GLY A 84 -7.69 3.19 -3.74
CA GLY A 84 -6.86 4.32 -3.33
C GLY A 84 -6.90 5.48 -4.33
N LEU A 85 -6.87 5.18 -5.63
CA LEU A 85 -7.02 6.18 -6.69
C LEU A 85 -8.40 6.85 -6.63
N VAL A 86 -9.48 6.08 -6.43
CA VAL A 86 -10.82 6.66 -6.29
C VAL A 86 -10.86 7.62 -5.10
N VAL A 87 -10.36 7.20 -3.93
CA VAL A 87 -10.31 8.07 -2.74
C VAL A 87 -9.47 9.32 -3.01
N LEU A 88 -8.28 9.17 -3.59
CA LEU A 88 -7.40 10.29 -3.89
C LEU A 88 -8.05 11.26 -4.87
N VAL A 89 -8.60 10.80 -5.99
CA VAL A 89 -9.20 11.65 -7.02
C VAL A 89 -10.41 12.41 -6.49
N LEU A 90 -11.25 11.77 -5.67
CA LEU A 90 -12.42 12.43 -5.07
C LEU A 90 -12.03 13.53 -4.08
N ASN A 91 -10.87 13.43 -3.43
CA ASN A 91 -10.46 14.33 -2.36
C ASN A 91 -9.26 15.22 -2.71
N VAL A 92 -8.67 15.09 -3.90
CA VAL A 92 -7.41 15.77 -4.29
C VAL A 92 -7.50 17.29 -4.20
N GLY A 93 -8.71 17.86 -4.37
CA GLY A 93 -8.96 19.29 -4.24
C GLY A 93 -8.66 19.85 -2.85
N SER A 94 -8.66 19.01 -1.79
CA SER A 94 -8.29 19.41 -0.43
C SER A 94 -6.78 19.56 -0.20
N LEU A 95 -5.95 19.19 -1.19
CA LEU A 95 -4.49 19.32 -1.16
C LEU A 95 -3.98 20.56 -1.92
N LEU A 96 -4.87 21.25 -2.63
CA LEU A 96 -4.57 22.45 -3.45
C LEU A 96 -4.99 23.71 -2.70
#